data_AF-A0A803MBE8-F1
#
_entry.id   AF-A0A803MBE8-F1
#
_cell.length_a   1.000
_cell.length_b   1.000
_cell.length_c   1.000
_cell.angle_alpha   90.00
_cell.angle_beta   90.00
_cell.angle_gamma   90.00
#
_symmetry.space_group_name_H-M   'P 1'
#
loop_
_entity.id
_entity.type
_entity.pdbx_description
1 polymer ?
#
loop_
_entity_poly.entity_id
_entity_poly.type
_entity_poly.pdbx_seq_one_letter_code
_entity_poly.pdbx_strand_id
1 'polypeptide(L)'
;MLSRLISFLKACWRPSSDRYSHSGSDAAGRQEGLLWYKDTGKHINGDFSMAVVQANNLLEDQSQIESGCLSLLDTGPFGTFVGVYDGHGGPETSRYINDNLFHHLKRFAAEQQSMSVDVIRKAFQATEEGFFNLVAKQWPMKPQIAAVGSCCLVGVVCNDILYIANLGDSRAVLGRAVRATGEVLAIQLSAEHNVSIESVRQEMHSMHPDDSNIVVLKHNVWRVKGLIQISRSIGDVYLKKSEYNREPLYSKFRLREPFKKPILSSDPAISVHELQPDDQFVIFASDGLWEHLSNQEAVDIVQNNPHNVRGTFSDCFVGICVSLFDAQWALHGGLYIINLMLGIDYAVLGSGIVPMHLI
;
A
#
# COMPACT_ATOMS: atom_id res chain seq x y z
N MET A 1 19.04 24.99 -30.61
CA MET A 1 18.85 24.39 -29.27
C MET A 1 17.38 24.51 -28.88
N LEU A 2 16.52 23.53 -29.17
CA LEU A 2 15.07 23.66 -28.89
C LEU A 2 14.32 22.32 -28.72
N SER A 3 15.04 21.22 -28.48
CA SER A 3 14.48 19.86 -28.36
C SER A 3 14.60 19.23 -26.96
N ARG A 4 15.12 19.95 -25.96
CA ARG A 4 15.31 19.46 -24.58
C ARG A 4 14.35 20.05 -23.54
N LEU A 5 13.45 20.97 -23.92
CA LEU A 5 12.53 21.63 -22.99
C LEU A 5 11.15 20.94 -22.87
N ILE A 6 10.83 20.01 -23.78
CA ILE A 6 9.51 19.34 -23.85
C ILE A 6 9.49 18.00 -23.10
N SER A 7 10.65 17.43 -22.73
CA SER A 7 10.74 16.18 -21.98
C SER A 7 10.58 16.33 -20.46
N PHE A 8 10.40 17.55 -19.93
CA PHE A 8 10.28 17.83 -18.50
C PHE A 8 8.85 18.05 -18.00
N LEU A 9 7.85 18.05 -18.89
CA LEU A 9 6.43 18.24 -18.56
C LEU A 9 5.57 17.00 -18.89
N LYS A 10 6.15 15.81 -18.72
CA LYS A 10 5.48 14.49 -18.91
C LYS A 10 5.83 13.46 -17.81
N ALA A 11 6.34 13.91 -16.67
CA ALA A 11 6.76 13.06 -15.56
C ALA A 11 5.72 12.96 -14.43
N CYS A 12 4.51 13.49 -14.65
CA CYS A 12 3.37 13.43 -13.72
C CYS A 12 2.14 12.88 -14.46
N TRP A 13 1.27 12.18 -13.72
CA TRP A 13 0.01 11.57 -14.16
C TRP A 13 0.09 10.38 -15.12
N ARG A 14 0.25 9.19 -14.52
CA ARG A 14 -0.52 7.96 -14.83
C ARG A 14 -0.08 6.82 -13.90
N PRO A 15 -1.00 6.08 -13.25
CA PRO A 15 -0.77 4.67 -12.95
C PRO A 15 -0.49 3.92 -14.27
N SER A 16 0.45 2.97 -14.27
CA SER A 16 1.01 2.41 -15.50
C SER A 16 0.11 1.34 -16.14
N SER A 17 -0.91 1.75 -16.92
CA SER A 17 -1.88 0.81 -17.52
C SER A 17 -2.19 1.04 -19.02
N ASP A 18 -1.21 1.49 -19.82
CA ASP A 18 -1.36 1.60 -21.29
C ASP A 18 -1.18 0.24 -22.00
N ARG A 19 -2.18 -0.65 -21.90
CA ARG A 19 -2.48 -1.69 -22.92
C ARG A 19 -3.83 -2.41 -22.70
N TYR A 20 -4.94 -1.77 -23.08
CA TYR A 20 -5.95 -2.31 -24.01
C TYR A 20 -7.03 -1.24 -24.27
N SER A 21 -7.54 -1.16 -25.50
CA SER A 21 -8.36 -0.02 -25.96
C SER A 21 -9.86 -0.27 -25.87
N HIS A 22 -10.53 0.34 -24.89
CA HIS A 22 -11.99 0.61 -24.91
C HIS A 22 -12.25 2.05 -24.48
N SER A 23 -13.28 2.68 -25.07
CA SER A 23 -13.52 4.13 -24.99
C SER A 23 -14.53 4.52 -23.91
N GLY A 24 -14.10 5.31 -22.93
CA GLY A 24 -14.95 5.99 -21.95
C GLY A 24 -14.12 6.97 -21.12
N SER A 25 -14.65 8.15 -20.82
CA SER A 25 -13.94 9.21 -20.09
C SER A 25 -13.63 8.84 -18.63
N ASP A 26 -14.49 8.04 -18.00
CA ASP A 26 -14.39 7.68 -16.57
C ASP A 26 -13.33 6.60 -16.26
N ALA A 27 -12.63 6.09 -17.28
CA ALA A 27 -11.62 5.05 -17.09
C ALA A 27 -10.47 5.49 -16.16
N ALA A 28 -10.04 6.74 -16.26
CA ALA A 28 -8.75 7.23 -15.73
C ALA A 28 -8.78 7.90 -14.34
N GLY A 29 -9.95 7.97 -13.68
CA GLY A 29 -10.12 8.71 -12.42
C GLY A 29 -10.15 10.23 -12.62
N ARG A 30 -10.18 10.97 -11.50
CA ARG A 30 -10.27 12.43 -11.41
C ARG A 30 -9.12 12.96 -10.54
N GLN A 31 -8.81 14.26 -10.68
CA GLN A 31 -7.80 14.92 -9.86
C GLN A 31 -8.21 16.35 -9.49
N GLU A 32 -8.13 16.65 -8.20
CA GLU A 32 -8.43 17.94 -7.59
C GLU A 32 -7.25 18.36 -6.70
N GLY A 33 -6.32 19.12 -7.30
CA GLY A 33 -5.08 19.53 -6.64
C GLY A 33 -4.16 18.33 -6.33
N LEU A 34 -3.97 18.06 -5.04
CA LEU A 34 -3.13 16.95 -4.53
C LEU A 34 -3.91 15.63 -4.36
N LEU A 35 -5.24 15.66 -4.44
CA LEU A 35 -6.09 14.47 -4.42
C LEU A 35 -6.26 13.94 -5.85
N TRP A 36 -5.89 12.67 -6.08
CA TRP A 36 -6.41 11.87 -7.20
C TRP A 36 -7.39 10.84 -6.64
N TYR A 37 -8.50 10.61 -7.34
CA TYR A 37 -9.53 9.68 -6.87
C TYR A 37 -10.31 9.03 -8.02
N LYS A 38 -10.99 7.93 -7.69
CA LYS A 38 -11.93 7.23 -8.55
C LYS A 38 -13.08 6.75 -7.69
N ASP A 39 -14.20 7.50 -7.72
CA ASP A 39 -15.42 7.24 -6.93
C ASP A 39 -15.89 5.79 -7.07
N THR A 40 -15.90 5.29 -8.30
CA THR A 40 -16.29 3.92 -8.62
C THR A 40 -15.44 3.34 -9.76
N GLY A 41 -15.10 2.07 -9.63
CA GLY A 41 -14.61 1.19 -10.67
C GLY A 41 -15.20 -0.21 -10.47
N LYS A 42 -15.11 -1.06 -11.48
CA LYS A 42 -15.63 -2.44 -11.42
C LYS A 42 -14.48 -3.45 -11.43
N HIS A 43 -14.64 -4.53 -10.67
CA HIS A 43 -13.80 -5.72 -10.72
C HIS A 43 -14.68 -6.99 -10.77
N ILE A 44 -14.07 -8.17 -10.86
CA ILE A 44 -14.80 -9.44 -11.04
C ILE A 44 -15.51 -9.93 -9.76
N ASN A 45 -15.30 -9.26 -8.63
CA ASN A 45 -15.90 -9.59 -7.33
C ASN A 45 -16.69 -8.42 -6.71
N GLY A 46 -17.01 -7.37 -7.48
CA GLY A 46 -17.78 -6.22 -7.00
C GLY A 46 -17.36 -4.87 -7.61
N ASP A 47 -17.65 -3.81 -6.86
CA ASP A 47 -17.24 -2.43 -7.15
C ASP A 47 -16.11 -2.00 -6.21
N PHE A 48 -15.27 -1.06 -6.66
CA PHE A 48 -14.20 -0.48 -5.85
C PHE A 48 -14.27 1.05 -5.87
N SER A 49 -13.78 1.70 -4.81
CA SER A 49 -13.38 3.10 -4.84
C SER A 49 -11.89 3.23 -4.51
N MET A 50 -11.27 4.30 -4.99
CA MET A 50 -9.84 4.52 -4.80
C MET A 50 -9.52 6.00 -4.60
N ALA A 51 -8.68 6.32 -3.63
CA ALA A 51 -8.15 7.66 -3.39
C ALA A 51 -6.64 7.64 -3.17
N VAL A 52 -5.97 8.74 -3.54
CA VAL A 52 -4.54 9.00 -3.36
C VAL A 52 -4.37 10.48 -3.01
N VAL A 53 -3.88 10.84 -1.82
CA VAL A 53 -3.55 12.24 -1.48
C VAL A 53 -2.04 12.46 -1.38
N GLN A 54 -1.50 13.24 -2.30
CA GLN A 54 -0.07 13.52 -2.36
C GLN A 54 0.37 14.48 -1.23
N ALA A 55 0.94 13.94 -0.15
CA ALA A 55 1.57 14.72 0.91
C ALA A 55 2.99 15.21 0.54
N ASN A 56 3.79 14.35 -0.10
CA ASN A 56 5.20 14.64 -0.42
C ASN A 56 5.38 15.33 -1.79
N ASN A 57 6.41 16.19 -1.93
CA ASN A 57 6.80 16.83 -3.20
C ASN A 57 7.02 15.83 -4.35
N LEU A 58 7.44 14.61 -4.00
CA LEU A 58 7.50 13.43 -4.86
C LEU A 58 6.64 12.36 -4.17
N LEU A 59 5.55 11.92 -4.81
CA LEU A 59 4.76 10.82 -4.28
C LEU A 59 5.59 9.53 -4.28
N GLU A 60 5.77 8.95 -3.09
CA GLU A 60 6.54 7.73 -2.89
C GLU A 60 5.63 6.48 -2.87
N ASP A 61 4.42 6.56 -2.30
CA ASP A 61 3.38 5.52 -2.43
C ASP A 61 3.08 5.17 -3.90
N GLN A 62 2.83 3.89 -4.16
CA GLN A 62 2.24 3.39 -5.39
C GLN A 62 1.12 2.40 -5.06
N SER A 63 0.26 2.10 -6.03
CA SER A 63 -0.96 1.32 -5.79
C SER A 63 -1.51 0.71 -7.07
N GLN A 64 -2.26 -0.38 -6.93
CA GLN A 64 -2.65 -1.23 -8.05
C GLN A 64 -3.98 -1.96 -7.78
N ILE A 65 -4.83 -2.04 -8.80
CA ILE A 65 -5.98 -2.94 -8.87
C ILE A 65 -5.93 -3.64 -10.21
N GLU A 66 -5.97 -4.97 -10.22
CA GLU A 66 -5.94 -5.80 -11.41
C GLU A 66 -7.04 -6.86 -11.29
N SER A 67 -7.87 -7.03 -12.32
CA SER A 67 -9.06 -7.89 -12.24
C SER A 67 -9.22 -8.74 -13.49
N GLY A 68 -9.59 -10.00 -13.31
CA GLY A 68 -9.74 -10.99 -14.38
C GLY A 68 -8.85 -12.21 -14.13
N CYS A 69 -8.16 -12.71 -15.15
CA CYS A 69 -7.28 -13.87 -15.00
C CYS A 69 -6.02 -13.51 -14.21
N LEU A 70 -5.83 -14.16 -13.06
CA LEU A 70 -4.68 -14.05 -12.16
C LEU A 70 -3.53 -14.98 -12.57
N SER A 71 -3.48 -15.42 -13.82
CA SER A 71 -2.50 -16.37 -14.38
C SER A 71 -1.99 -15.93 -15.76
N LEU A 72 -0.77 -16.35 -16.13
CA LEU A 72 -0.25 -16.23 -17.50
C LEU A 72 -0.91 -17.20 -18.51
N LEU A 73 -1.73 -18.12 -18.03
CA LEU A 73 -2.56 -19.01 -18.87
C LEU A 73 -4.02 -18.55 -18.81
N ASP A 74 -4.68 -18.44 -19.95
CA ASP A 74 -6.07 -17.96 -20.05
C ASP A 74 -7.10 -18.86 -19.31
N THR A 75 -6.70 -20.07 -18.94
CA THR A 75 -7.50 -21.04 -18.17
C THR A 75 -7.16 -21.08 -16.67
N GLY A 76 -6.35 -20.15 -16.16
CA GLY A 76 -5.97 -20.10 -14.75
C GLY A 76 -7.01 -19.48 -13.81
N PRO A 77 -6.70 -19.32 -12.51
CA PRO A 77 -7.59 -18.69 -11.53
C PRO A 77 -8.02 -17.28 -11.96
N PHE A 78 -9.29 -16.96 -11.73
CA PHE A 78 -9.85 -15.61 -11.91
C PHE A 78 -10.10 -14.95 -10.55
N GLY A 79 -10.02 -13.62 -10.51
CA GLY A 79 -10.21 -12.86 -9.29
C GLY A 79 -9.71 -11.42 -9.39
N THR A 80 -9.48 -10.82 -8.22
CA THR A 80 -9.03 -9.43 -8.08
C THR A 80 -7.75 -9.38 -7.24
N PHE A 81 -6.70 -8.76 -7.79
CA PHE A 81 -5.47 -8.42 -7.08
C PHE A 81 -5.50 -6.93 -6.70
N VAL A 82 -5.08 -6.65 -5.47
CA VAL A 82 -5.03 -5.33 -4.84
C VAL A 82 -3.61 -5.13 -4.29
N GLY A 83 -3.02 -3.96 -4.52
CA GLY A 83 -1.71 -3.60 -3.98
C GLY A 83 -1.67 -2.17 -3.45
N VAL A 84 -1.12 -1.99 -2.25
CA VAL A 84 -0.75 -0.70 -1.66
C VAL A 84 0.72 -0.77 -1.26
N TYR A 85 1.53 0.09 -1.88
CA TYR A 85 2.99 0.07 -1.82
C TYR A 85 3.50 1.44 -1.34
N ASP A 86 3.32 1.73 -0.05
CA ASP A 86 3.98 2.86 0.61
C ASP A 86 5.51 2.74 0.40
N GLY A 87 6.15 3.84 0.03
CA GLY A 87 7.55 3.88 -0.41
C GLY A 87 8.34 4.90 0.39
N HIS A 88 9.59 4.59 0.72
CA HIS A 88 10.38 5.45 1.60
C HIS A 88 11.80 5.70 1.11
N GLY A 89 12.19 6.97 1.10
CA GLY A 89 13.54 7.45 0.75
C GLY A 89 13.80 7.54 -0.75
N GLY A 90 12.84 7.09 -1.55
CA GLY A 90 12.79 7.16 -3.01
C GLY A 90 11.69 6.25 -3.57
N PRO A 91 10.90 6.69 -4.58
CA PRO A 91 9.80 5.92 -5.14
C PRO A 91 10.24 4.74 -6.02
N GLU A 92 11.53 4.47 -6.15
CA GLU A 92 12.03 3.42 -7.05
C GLU A 92 11.61 2.01 -6.61
N THR A 93 11.44 1.76 -5.30
CA THR A 93 11.04 0.45 -4.80
C THR A 93 9.55 0.20 -5.01
N SER A 94 8.70 1.12 -4.56
CA SER A 94 7.23 1.03 -4.71
C SER A 94 6.81 0.93 -6.18
N ARG A 95 7.48 1.67 -7.08
CA ARG A 95 7.29 1.54 -8.53
C ARG A 95 7.75 0.19 -9.07
N TYR A 96 8.91 -0.32 -8.62
CA TYR A 96 9.36 -1.64 -9.04
C TYR A 96 8.39 -2.75 -8.60
N ILE A 97 7.78 -2.64 -7.42
CA ILE A 97 6.72 -3.55 -6.96
C ILE A 97 5.51 -3.47 -7.89
N ASN A 98 5.03 -2.25 -8.19
CA ASN A 98 3.91 -1.99 -9.11
C ASN A 98 4.12 -2.60 -10.51
N ASP A 99 5.33 -2.43 -11.06
CA ASP A 99 5.72 -2.93 -12.38
C ASP A 99 5.93 -4.47 -12.44
N ASN A 100 6.13 -5.17 -11.31
CA ASN A 100 6.62 -6.58 -11.32
C ASN A 100 5.83 -7.56 -10.45
N LEU A 101 5.30 -7.18 -9.29
CA LEU A 101 4.77 -8.14 -8.29
C LEU A 101 3.55 -8.90 -8.83
N PHE A 102 2.62 -8.20 -9.49
CA PHE A 102 1.47 -8.85 -10.13
C PHE A 102 1.89 -9.81 -11.27
N HIS A 103 2.91 -9.45 -12.05
CA HIS A 103 3.44 -10.34 -13.10
C HIS A 103 4.13 -11.60 -12.52
N HIS A 104 4.84 -11.47 -11.40
CA HIS A 104 5.37 -12.62 -10.67
C HIS A 104 4.26 -13.50 -10.09
N LEU A 105 3.21 -12.91 -9.51
CA LEU A 105 2.03 -13.64 -9.03
C LEU A 105 1.33 -14.40 -10.17
N LYS A 106 1.10 -13.75 -11.32
CA LYS A 106 0.53 -14.40 -12.51
C LYS A 106 1.39 -15.55 -13.04
N ARG A 107 2.73 -15.44 -12.92
CA ARG A 107 3.65 -16.52 -13.31
C ARG A 107 3.54 -17.72 -12.36
N PHE A 108 3.66 -17.50 -11.04
CA PHE A 108 3.60 -18.60 -10.08
C PHE A 108 2.20 -19.24 -9.99
N ALA A 109 1.13 -18.48 -10.21
CA ALA A 109 -0.22 -19.02 -10.33
C ALA A 109 -0.42 -19.89 -11.59
N ALA A 110 0.28 -19.59 -12.69
CA ALA A 110 0.33 -20.47 -13.86
C ALA A 110 1.13 -21.76 -13.59
N GLU A 111 2.29 -21.63 -12.93
CA GLU A 111 3.13 -22.77 -12.53
C GLU A 111 2.42 -23.74 -11.56
N GLN A 112 1.53 -23.23 -10.70
CA GLN A 112 0.76 -24.03 -9.71
C GLN A 112 -0.71 -24.28 -10.09
N GLN A 113 -1.16 -23.76 -11.25
CA GLN A 113 -2.55 -23.85 -11.75
C GLN A 113 -3.63 -23.37 -10.75
N SER A 114 -3.25 -22.55 -9.76
CA SER A 114 -4.07 -22.18 -8.60
C SER A 114 -3.53 -20.92 -7.93
N MET A 115 -4.34 -20.26 -7.09
CA MET A 115 -3.86 -19.22 -6.17
C MET A 115 -3.58 -19.84 -4.80
N SER A 116 -2.47 -19.47 -4.17
CA SER A 116 -2.08 -20.04 -2.88
C SER A 116 -1.15 -19.11 -2.08
N VAL A 117 -1.02 -19.37 -0.78
CA VAL A 117 -0.03 -18.72 0.11
C VAL A 117 1.42 -18.89 -0.42
N ASP A 118 1.72 -20.00 -1.08
CA ASP A 118 3.04 -20.26 -1.66
C ASP A 118 3.26 -19.52 -2.99
N VAL A 119 2.24 -19.40 -3.84
CA VAL A 119 2.25 -18.52 -5.03
C VAL A 119 2.57 -17.09 -4.63
N ILE A 120 1.88 -16.57 -3.61
CA ILE A 120 2.06 -15.20 -3.12
C ILE A 120 3.46 -15.02 -2.52
N ARG A 121 3.92 -15.93 -1.64
CA ARG A 121 5.28 -15.86 -1.08
C ARG A 121 6.36 -15.90 -2.15
N LYS A 122 6.23 -16.76 -3.17
CA LYS A 122 7.17 -16.81 -4.31
C LYS A 122 7.15 -15.53 -5.13
N ALA A 123 5.99 -14.90 -5.32
CA ALA A 123 5.87 -13.62 -6.01
C ALA A 123 6.60 -12.49 -5.26
N PHE A 124 6.46 -12.41 -3.94
CA PHE A 124 7.20 -11.48 -3.08
C PHE A 124 8.72 -11.75 -3.16
N GLN A 125 9.15 -13.01 -3.01
CA GLN A 125 10.56 -13.42 -3.10
C GLN A 125 11.21 -13.04 -4.43
N ALA A 126 10.55 -13.32 -5.56
CA ALA A 126 11.05 -12.96 -6.89
C ALA A 126 11.09 -11.43 -7.12
N THR A 127 10.22 -10.67 -6.46
CA THR A 127 10.20 -9.20 -6.55
C THR A 127 11.33 -8.57 -5.73
N GLU A 128 11.58 -9.08 -4.51
CA GLU A 128 12.76 -8.70 -3.73
C GLU A 128 14.07 -9.08 -4.45
N GLU A 129 14.18 -10.29 -5.00
CA GLU A 129 15.36 -10.71 -5.76
C GLU A 129 15.56 -9.87 -7.04
N GLY A 130 14.48 -9.55 -7.75
CA GLY A 130 14.51 -8.66 -8.91
C GLY A 130 15.01 -7.26 -8.55
N PHE A 131 14.52 -6.70 -7.44
CA PHE A 131 14.96 -5.39 -6.95
C PHE A 131 16.40 -5.42 -6.42
N PHE A 132 16.81 -6.47 -5.72
CA PHE A 132 18.19 -6.67 -5.28
C PHE A 132 19.16 -6.70 -6.48
N ASN A 133 18.80 -7.39 -7.56
CA ASN A 133 19.58 -7.39 -8.80
C ASN A 133 19.62 -6.01 -9.47
N LEU A 134 18.55 -5.21 -9.38
CA LEU A 134 18.53 -3.81 -9.84
C LEU A 134 19.48 -2.94 -9.01
N VAL A 135 19.49 -3.09 -7.68
CA VAL A 135 20.43 -2.40 -6.77
C VAL A 135 21.87 -2.78 -7.07
N ALA A 136 22.16 -4.08 -7.19
CA ALA A 136 23.50 -4.58 -7.53
C ALA A 136 24.04 -3.98 -8.84
N LYS A 137 23.18 -3.91 -9.88
CA LYS A 137 23.49 -3.34 -11.19
C LYS A 137 23.70 -1.82 -11.14
N GLN A 138 22.94 -1.09 -10.33
CA GLN A 138 23.02 0.37 -10.25
C GLN A 138 24.06 0.90 -9.24
N TRP A 139 24.48 0.09 -8.27
CA TRP A 139 25.36 0.49 -7.16
C TRP A 139 26.61 1.30 -7.57
N PRO A 140 27.36 0.98 -8.65
CA PRO A 140 28.53 1.77 -9.06
C PRO A 140 28.23 3.22 -9.50
N MET A 141 26.98 3.53 -9.86
CA MET A 141 26.55 4.84 -10.36
C MET A 141 25.55 5.55 -9.44
N LYS A 142 24.68 4.80 -8.76
CA LYS A 142 23.61 5.31 -7.89
C LYS A 142 23.54 4.50 -6.58
N PRO A 143 24.57 4.54 -5.71
CA PRO A 143 24.64 3.70 -4.52
C PRO A 143 23.48 3.93 -3.53
N GLN A 144 22.86 5.12 -3.54
CA GLN A 144 21.74 5.43 -2.64
C GLN A 144 20.47 4.60 -2.92
N ILE A 145 20.37 3.92 -4.08
CA ILE A 145 19.27 2.98 -4.35
C ILE A 145 19.29 1.75 -3.41
N ALA A 146 20.40 1.49 -2.71
CA ALA A 146 20.42 0.46 -1.67
C ALA A 146 19.64 0.87 -0.40
N ALA A 147 19.32 2.16 -0.23
CA ALA A 147 18.61 2.71 0.94
C ALA A 147 17.27 3.36 0.58
N VAL A 148 16.68 2.95 -0.55
CA VAL A 148 15.24 3.10 -0.79
C VAL A 148 14.54 1.78 -0.44
N GLY A 149 13.30 1.85 0.03
CA GLY A 149 12.50 0.68 0.37
C GLY A 149 11.02 0.94 0.16
N SER A 150 10.19 -0.06 0.49
CA SER A 150 8.74 0.06 0.41
C SER A 150 8.06 -0.97 1.30
N CYS A 151 7.07 -0.52 2.07
CA CYS A 151 6.03 -1.34 2.67
C CYS A 151 5.16 -1.91 1.54
N CYS A 152 4.68 -3.13 1.69
CA CYS A 152 3.97 -3.84 0.62
C CYS A 152 2.81 -4.65 1.20
N LEU A 153 1.61 -4.10 1.05
CA LEU A 153 0.35 -4.75 1.38
C LEU A 153 -0.33 -5.22 0.08
N VAL A 154 -0.66 -6.51 0.01
CA VAL A 154 -1.36 -7.13 -1.11
C VAL A 154 -2.62 -7.84 -0.63
N GLY A 155 -3.72 -7.61 -1.33
CA GLY A 155 -4.93 -8.42 -1.26
C GLY A 155 -5.11 -9.25 -2.54
N VAL A 156 -5.57 -10.49 -2.41
CA VAL A 156 -6.00 -11.30 -3.57
C VAL A 156 -7.34 -11.96 -3.24
N VAL A 157 -8.40 -11.56 -3.91
CA VAL A 157 -9.71 -12.21 -3.87
C VAL A 157 -9.77 -13.23 -5.01
N CYS A 158 -9.94 -14.51 -4.70
CA CYS A 158 -10.04 -15.59 -5.69
C CYS A 158 -10.79 -16.78 -5.10
N ASN A 159 -11.81 -17.28 -5.80
CA ASN A 159 -12.64 -18.42 -5.39
C ASN A 159 -13.16 -18.29 -3.94
N ASP A 160 -13.78 -17.16 -3.62
CA ASP A 160 -14.34 -16.79 -2.31
C ASP A 160 -13.32 -16.76 -1.14
N ILE A 161 -12.03 -16.87 -1.45
CA ILE A 161 -10.93 -16.69 -0.49
C ILE A 161 -10.27 -15.34 -0.72
N LEU A 162 -10.12 -14.56 0.34
CA LEU A 162 -9.26 -13.39 0.42
C LEU A 162 -7.93 -13.78 1.06
N TYR A 163 -6.85 -13.66 0.29
CA TYR A 163 -5.48 -13.72 0.79
C TYR A 163 -5.01 -12.30 1.10
N ILE A 164 -4.34 -12.10 2.23
CA ILE A 164 -3.74 -10.81 2.62
C ILE A 164 -2.26 -11.06 2.93
N ALA A 165 -1.36 -10.38 2.25
CA ALA A 165 0.08 -10.48 2.46
C ALA A 165 0.66 -9.10 2.79
N ASN A 166 1.37 -8.97 3.91
CA ASN A 166 1.89 -7.67 4.37
C ASN A 166 3.38 -7.69 4.69
N LEU A 167 4.06 -6.60 4.32
CA LEU A 167 5.38 -6.18 4.74
C LEU A 167 5.28 -4.71 5.19
N GLY A 168 5.75 -4.39 6.39
CA GLY A 168 5.60 -3.06 6.96
C GLY A 168 4.27 -2.89 7.69
N ASP A 169 3.74 -1.67 7.66
CA ASP A 169 2.70 -1.13 8.55
C ASP A 169 1.50 -0.49 7.85
N SER A 170 1.45 -0.53 6.52
CA SER A 170 0.18 -0.62 5.79
C SER A 170 -0.72 -1.70 6.41
N ARG A 171 -2.04 -1.44 6.48
CA ARG A 171 -3.02 -2.32 7.15
C ARG A 171 -4.25 -2.57 6.26
N ALA A 172 -4.76 -3.80 6.34
CA ALA A 172 -6.03 -4.21 5.75
C ALA A 172 -7.09 -4.42 6.84
N VAL A 173 -8.26 -3.80 6.68
CA VAL A 173 -9.38 -3.89 7.63
C VAL A 173 -10.67 -4.26 6.91
N LEU A 174 -11.35 -5.29 7.40
CA LEU A 174 -12.65 -5.78 6.94
C LEU A 174 -13.78 -5.13 7.74
N GLY A 175 -14.81 -4.64 7.06
CA GLY A 175 -16.10 -4.30 7.67
C GLY A 175 -17.06 -5.49 7.59
N ARG A 176 -17.43 -6.07 8.74
CA ARG A 176 -18.39 -7.19 8.85
C ARG A 176 -19.69 -6.79 9.55
N ALA A 177 -20.83 -7.02 8.91
CA ALA A 177 -22.15 -6.66 9.41
C ALA A 177 -22.68 -7.63 10.49
N VAL A 178 -22.92 -7.10 11.69
CA VAL A 178 -23.53 -7.84 12.80
C VAL A 178 -25.02 -7.99 12.54
N ARG A 179 -25.43 -9.16 12.03
CA ARG A 179 -26.81 -9.49 11.63
C ARG A 179 -27.89 -9.24 12.71
N ALA A 180 -27.52 -9.15 13.98
CA ALA A 180 -28.43 -8.89 15.09
C ALA A 180 -28.71 -7.39 15.36
N THR A 181 -27.82 -6.49 14.93
CA THR A 181 -27.89 -5.04 15.23
C THR A 181 -27.85 -4.15 13.98
N GLY A 182 -27.24 -4.61 12.89
CA GLY A 182 -26.99 -3.80 11.68
C GLY A 182 -25.72 -2.94 11.75
N GLU A 183 -24.97 -3.02 12.85
CA GLU A 183 -23.65 -2.38 13.00
C GLU A 183 -22.61 -3.12 12.14
N VAL A 184 -21.63 -2.41 11.57
CA VAL A 184 -20.49 -3.04 10.88
C VAL A 184 -19.26 -2.95 11.78
N LEU A 185 -18.72 -4.10 12.21
CA LEU A 185 -17.53 -4.16 13.05
C LEU A 185 -16.26 -4.22 12.20
N ALA A 186 -15.22 -3.52 12.66
CA ALA A 186 -13.90 -3.54 12.06
C ALA A 186 -13.06 -4.75 12.51
N ILE A 187 -12.64 -5.56 11.55
CA ILE A 187 -11.80 -6.74 11.74
C ILE A 187 -10.48 -6.51 11.01
N GLN A 188 -9.38 -6.37 11.75
CA GLN A 188 -8.05 -6.25 11.14
C GLN A 188 -7.58 -7.59 10.59
N LEU A 189 -7.23 -7.63 9.30
CA LEU A 189 -6.85 -8.84 8.58
C LEU A 189 -5.32 -9.03 8.47
N SER A 190 -4.55 -7.95 8.56
CA SER A 190 -3.08 -7.94 8.40
C SER A 190 -2.35 -7.75 9.73
N ALA A 191 -1.27 -8.51 9.95
CA ALA A 191 -0.27 -8.17 10.95
C ALA A 191 0.59 -6.98 10.47
N GLU A 192 0.89 -6.04 11.36
CA GLU A 192 1.78 -4.90 11.12
C GLU A 192 3.18 -5.17 11.66
N HIS A 193 4.17 -4.53 11.05
CA HIS A 193 5.59 -4.76 11.30
C HIS A 193 6.34 -3.50 11.79
N ASN A 194 5.63 -2.55 12.40
CA ASN A 194 6.23 -1.36 13.02
C ASN A 194 6.80 -1.70 14.42
N VAL A 195 8.01 -1.23 14.74
CA VAL A 195 8.62 -1.42 16.06
C VAL A 195 8.07 -0.47 17.14
N SER A 196 7.05 0.33 16.87
CA SER A 196 6.18 0.86 17.93
C SER A 196 5.56 -0.29 18.74
N ILE A 197 5.11 -1.33 18.03
CA ILE A 197 4.43 -2.50 18.57
C ILE A 197 5.40 -3.38 19.38
N GLU A 198 4.99 -3.70 20.62
CA GLU A 198 5.79 -4.46 21.58
C GLU A 198 6.17 -5.86 21.09
N SER A 199 5.24 -6.60 20.48
CA SER A 199 5.49 -7.94 19.93
C SER A 199 6.52 -7.91 18.79
N VAL A 200 6.49 -6.91 17.92
CA VAL A 200 7.48 -6.74 16.84
C VAL A 200 8.86 -6.42 17.41
N ARG A 201 8.95 -5.63 18.49
CA ARG A 201 10.22 -5.43 19.21
C ARG A 201 10.76 -6.73 19.80
N GLN A 202 9.89 -7.55 20.39
CA GLN A 202 10.27 -8.86 20.94
C GLN A 202 10.71 -9.85 19.85
N GLU A 203 10.05 -9.86 18.68
CA GLU A 203 10.47 -10.62 17.49
C GLU A 203 11.88 -10.22 17.04
N MET A 204 12.14 -8.91 16.91
CA MET A 204 13.46 -8.37 16.51
C MET A 204 14.56 -8.75 17.51
N HIS A 205 14.32 -8.62 18.82
CA HIS A 205 15.28 -9.06 19.83
C HIS A 205 15.51 -10.58 19.83
N SER A 206 14.49 -11.38 19.52
CA SER A 206 14.60 -12.85 19.42
C SER A 206 15.41 -13.30 18.19
N MET A 207 15.29 -12.60 17.05
CA MET A 207 16.08 -12.87 15.85
C MET A 207 17.55 -12.40 15.97
N HIS A 208 17.78 -11.34 16.76
CA HIS A 208 19.07 -10.68 16.96
C HIS A 208 19.50 -10.64 18.44
N PRO A 209 19.65 -11.79 19.12
CA PRO A 209 19.97 -11.84 20.56
C PRO A 209 21.34 -11.24 20.90
N ASP A 210 22.27 -11.23 19.94
CA ASP A 210 23.61 -10.65 20.08
C ASP A 210 23.64 -9.12 19.89
N ASP A 211 22.53 -8.47 19.51
CA ASP A 211 22.44 -7.05 19.17
C ASP A 211 21.45 -6.33 20.08
N SER A 212 21.92 -5.89 21.25
CA SER A 212 21.15 -5.09 22.20
C SER A 212 20.67 -3.74 21.63
N ASN A 213 21.19 -3.31 20.48
CA ASN A 213 20.82 -2.10 19.77
C ASN A 213 20.06 -2.39 18.46
N ILE A 214 19.43 -3.58 18.33
CA ILE A 214 18.64 -3.95 17.15
C ILE A 214 17.45 -3.00 16.96
N VAL A 215 16.78 -2.63 18.06
CA VAL A 215 15.75 -1.60 18.12
C VAL A 215 16.10 -0.63 19.23
N VAL A 216 15.97 0.68 18.97
CA VAL A 216 16.25 1.74 19.95
C VAL A 216 15.19 2.84 19.90
N LEU A 217 14.91 3.45 21.04
CA LEU A 217 14.05 4.63 21.14
C LEU A 217 14.88 5.89 20.79
N LYS A 218 14.48 6.62 19.74
CA LYS A 218 15.21 7.78 19.22
C LYS A 218 14.23 8.91 18.90
N HIS A 219 14.40 10.05 19.57
CA HIS A 219 13.45 11.17 19.51
C HIS A 219 12.00 10.72 19.83
N ASN A 220 11.84 9.90 20.88
CA ASN A 220 10.57 9.28 21.30
C ASN A 220 9.91 8.32 20.30
N VAL A 221 10.56 8.02 19.16
CA VAL A 221 10.08 7.04 18.16
C VAL A 221 10.97 5.78 18.22
N TRP A 222 10.36 4.60 18.28
CA TRP A 222 11.09 3.33 18.18
C TRP A 222 11.59 3.13 16.76
N ARG A 223 12.88 2.80 16.59
CA ARG A 223 13.49 2.60 15.26
C ARG A 223 14.48 1.43 15.26
N VAL A 224 14.38 0.56 14.25
CA VAL A 224 15.36 -0.47 13.92
C VAL A 224 16.71 0.20 13.62
N LYS A 225 17.75 -0.19 14.36
CA LYS A 225 19.09 0.43 14.42
C LYS A 225 19.11 1.97 14.55
N GLY A 226 18.02 2.59 15.01
CA GLY A 226 17.87 4.04 15.06
C GLY A 226 17.64 4.71 13.70
N LEU A 227 17.23 3.97 12.68
CA LEU A 227 17.00 4.45 11.31
C LEU A 227 15.51 4.45 10.92
N ILE A 228 14.89 3.28 10.87
CA ILE A 228 13.55 3.06 10.26
C ILE A 228 12.56 2.46 11.27
N GLN A 229 11.26 2.71 11.11
CA GLN A 229 10.20 2.22 12.02
C GLN A 229 9.75 0.78 11.74
N ILE A 230 9.84 0.30 10.51
CA ILE A 230 9.46 -1.07 10.13
C ILE A 230 10.57 -2.11 10.36
N SER A 231 10.17 -3.37 10.58
CA SER A 231 11.04 -4.56 10.59
C SER A 231 11.02 -5.36 9.29
N ARG A 232 10.08 -5.10 8.38
CA ARG A 232 9.95 -5.84 7.10
C ARG A 232 9.59 -4.92 5.93
N SER A 233 10.21 -5.13 4.78
CA SER A 233 10.00 -4.36 3.53
C SER A 233 10.42 -5.15 2.29
N ILE A 234 10.07 -4.64 1.10
CA ILE A 234 10.87 -4.86 -0.12
C ILE A 234 11.89 -3.71 -0.24
N GLY A 235 13.07 -3.98 -0.80
CA GLY A 235 14.14 -2.97 -0.86
C GLY A 235 14.97 -2.91 0.42
N ASP A 236 15.38 -1.73 0.88
CA ASP A 236 16.26 -1.53 2.04
C ASP A 236 17.51 -2.45 2.04
N VAL A 237 18.08 -2.70 0.86
CA VAL A 237 19.17 -3.65 0.67
C VAL A 237 20.36 -3.36 1.58
N TYR A 238 20.61 -2.10 1.92
CA TYR A 238 21.63 -1.68 2.88
C TYR A 238 21.46 -2.23 4.32
N LEU A 239 20.26 -2.67 4.72
CA LEU A 239 20.00 -3.34 6.00
C LEU A 239 19.88 -4.86 5.86
N LYS A 240 19.67 -5.36 4.64
CA LYS A 240 19.57 -6.80 4.37
C LYS A 240 20.90 -7.45 3.96
N LYS A 241 21.82 -6.65 3.42
CA LYS A 241 23.07 -7.08 2.77
C LYS A 241 24.22 -6.15 3.17
N SER A 242 25.15 -6.63 4.00
CA SER A 242 26.18 -5.79 4.62
C SER A 242 27.21 -5.25 3.62
N GLU A 243 27.36 -5.89 2.47
CA GLU A 243 28.17 -5.44 1.33
C GLU A 243 27.62 -4.18 0.63
N TYR A 244 26.41 -3.73 1.00
CA TYR A 244 25.82 -2.44 0.58
C TYR A 244 25.78 -1.40 1.73
N ASN A 245 26.08 -1.78 2.97
CA ASN A 245 26.16 -0.84 4.11
C ASN A 245 27.57 -0.20 4.22
N ARG A 246 28.03 0.42 3.12
CA ARG A 246 29.41 0.96 3.00
C ARG A 246 29.48 2.11 2.01
N GLU A 247 30.63 2.77 1.91
CA GLU A 247 30.86 3.75 0.85
C GLU A 247 30.68 3.12 -0.55
N PRO A 248 29.98 3.80 -1.47
CA PRO A 248 29.64 5.24 -1.46
C PRO A 248 28.23 5.61 -0.92
N LEU A 249 27.57 4.74 -0.13
CA LEU A 249 26.31 5.09 0.55
C LEU A 249 26.51 6.28 1.53
N TYR A 250 25.53 7.18 1.60
CA TYR A 250 25.60 8.33 2.51
C TYR A 250 25.72 7.89 3.98
N SER A 251 26.52 8.61 4.75
CA SER A 251 26.81 8.31 6.16
C SER A 251 25.56 8.26 7.04
N LYS A 252 24.49 8.99 6.69
CA LYS A 252 23.20 8.95 7.42
C LYS A 252 22.51 7.57 7.41
N PHE A 253 22.83 6.73 6.43
CA PHE A 253 22.29 5.37 6.29
C PHE A 253 23.27 4.28 6.76
N ARG A 254 24.55 4.63 7.00
CA ARG A 254 25.57 3.64 7.34
C ARG A 254 25.59 3.33 8.83
N LEU A 255 25.58 2.05 9.14
CA LEU A 255 25.78 1.53 10.47
C LEU A 255 27.27 1.59 10.81
N ARG A 256 27.58 1.78 12.10
CA ARG A 256 28.98 1.81 12.59
C ARG A 256 29.61 0.42 12.64
N GLU A 257 28.78 -0.61 12.80
CA GLU A 257 29.17 -1.99 13.02
C GLU A 257 28.58 -2.89 11.92
N PRO A 258 29.34 -3.84 11.35
CA PRO A 258 28.87 -4.71 10.31
C PRO A 258 27.96 -5.82 10.86
N PHE A 259 26.80 -6.04 10.23
CA PHE A 259 25.88 -7.12 10.56
C PHE A 259 26.17 -8.41 9.77
N LYS A 260 25.89 -9.56 10.39
CA LYS A 260 26.10 -10.90 9.82
C LYS A 260 24.82 -11.58 9.31
N LYS A 261 23.65 -11.07 9.70
CA LYS A 261 22.31 -11.52 9.30
C LYS A 261 21.54 -10.30 8.78
N PRO A 262 20.61 -10.44 7.82
CA PRO A 262 19.70 -9.36 7.43
C PRO A 262 19.01 -8.77 8.66
N ILE A 263 18.93 -7.44 8.75
CA ILE A 263 18.27 -6.70 9.85
C ILE A 263 16.77 -6.53 9.59
N LEU A 264 16.38 -6.44 8.32
CA LEU A 264 14.97 -6.40 7.90
C LEU A 264 14.63 -7.69 7.15
N SER A 265 13.39 -8.15 7.27
CA SER A 265 12.87 -9.28 6.49
C SER A 265 12.16 -8.81 5.21
N SER A 266 12.06 -9.71 4.23
CA SER A 266 11.21 -9.57 3.04
C SER A 266 10.21 -10.74 2.91
N ASP A 267 10.05 -11.56 3.95
CA ASP A 267 9.03 -12.60 4.01
C ASP A 267 7.71 -12.02 4.57
N PRO A 268 6.64 -11.93 3.76
CA PRO A 268 5.39 -11.33 4.20
C PRO A 268 4.71 -12.17 5.26
N ALA A 269 4.07 -11.50 6.23
CA ALA A 269 3.02 -12.15 7.00
C ALA A 269 1.81 -12.36 6.07
N ILE A 270 1.40 -13.61 5.86
CA ILE A 270 0.26 -13.94 5.00
C ILE A 270 -0.87 -14.53 5.86
N SER A 271 -2.02 -13.89 5.84
CA SER A 271 -3.29 -14.41 6.37
C SER A 271 -4.21 -14.83 5.23
N VAL A 272 -5.17 -15.69 5.55
CA VAL A 272 -6.16 -16.24 4.61
C VAL A 272 -7.52 -16.19 5.27
N HIS A 273 -8.50 -15.62 4.58
CA HIS A 273 -9.85 -15.38 5.07
C HIS A 273 -10.87 -15.92 4.06
N GLU A 274 -11.75 -16.82 4.50
CA GLU A 274 -12.87 -17.32 3.70
C GLU A 274 -14.01 -16.29 3.79
N LEU A 275 -14.36 -15.65 2.68
CA LEU A 275 -15.35 -14.56 2.63
C LEU A 275 -16.73 -15.09 3.04
N GLN A 276 -17.36 -14.40 3.98
CA GLN A 276 -18.62 -14.81 4.59
C GLN A 276 -19.79 -13.92 4.15
N PRO A 277 -21.06 -14.41 4.18
CA PRO A 277 -22.23 -13.59 3.84
C PRO A 277 -22.64 -12.55 4.91
N ASP A 278 -21.66 -12.03 5.65
CA ASP A 278 -21.72 -10.83 6.49
C ASP A 278 -20.54 -9.87 6.22
N ASP A 279 -19.54 -10.26 5.44
CA ASP A 279 -18.46 -9.37 4.97
C ASP A 279 -19.02 -8.37 3.94
N GLN A 280 -18.84 -7.07 4.21
CA GLN A 280 -19.39 -6.00 3.37
C GLN A 280 -18.33 -5.38 2.47
N PHE A 281 -17.17 -5.05 3.04
CA PHE A 281 -16.10 -4.35 2.34
C PHE A 281 -14.74 -4.55 3.01
N VAL A 282 -13.65 -4.30 2.28
CA VAL A 282 -12.28 -4.32 2.81
C VAL A 282 -11.56 -3.02 2.45
N ILE A 283 -10.90 -2.41 3.44
CA ILE A 283 -10.13 -1.17 3.36
C ILE A 283 -8.65 -1.49 3.18
N PHE A 284 -8.15 -1.25 1.96
CA PHE A 284 -6.75 -1.20 1.50
C PHE A 284 -6.06 0.14 1.83
N ALA A 285 -5.15 0.25 2.82
CA ALA A 285 -4.49 1.55 3.08
C ALA A 285 -3.06 1.49 3.66
N SER A 286 -2.25 2.52 3.32
CA SER A 286 -0.92 2.79 3.90
C SER A 286 -1.02 3.45 5.29
N ASP A 287 0.09 3.49 6.02
CA ASP A 287 0.17 3.87 7.44
C ASP A 287 -0.44 5.24 7.76
N GLY A 288 -0.31 6.25 6.89
CA GLY A 288 -0.87 7.59 7.10
C GLY A 288 -2.39 7.64 7.37
N LEU A 289 -3.19 6.75 6.76
CA LEU A 289 -4.61 6.62 7.14
C LEU A 289 -4.74 6.17 8.60
N TRP A 290 -3.89 5.22 9.00
CA TRP A 290 -3.93 4.50 10.27
C TRP A 290 -3.20 5.22 11.41
N GLU A 291 -2.36 6.22 11.13
CA GLU A 291 -1.88 7.21 12.10
C GLU A 291 -2.97 8.22 12.49
N HIS A 292 -4.08 8.29 11.73
CA HIS A 292 -5.12 9.31 11.91
C HIS A 292 -6.52 8.76 12.20
N LEU A 293 -6.84 7.52 11.80
CA LEU A 293 -8.12 6.86 12.07
C LEU A 293 -7.90 5.50 12.72
N SER A 294 -8.71 5.17 13.73
CA SER A 294 -8.83 3.80 14.20
C SER A 294 -9.54 2.92 13.15
N ASN A 295 -9.35 1.60 13.27
CA ASN A 295 -9.99 0.62 12.40
C ASN A 295 -11.53 0.78 12.36
N GLN A 296 -12.15 1.13 13.49
CA GLN A 296 -13.60 1.31 13.56
C GLN A 296 -14.04 2.65 12.95
N GLU A 297 -13.34 3.76 13.19
CA GLU A 297 -13.68 5.04 12.56
C GLU A 297 -13.60 4.96 11.03
N ALA A 298 -12.60 4.27 10.49
CA ALA A 298 -12.51 4.05 9.04
C ALA A 298 -13.68 3.20 8.49
N VAL A 299 -14.09 2.17 9.22
CA VAL A 299 -15.26 1.33 8.88
C VAL A 299 -16.57 2.10 9.00
N ASP A 300 -16.73 2.91 10.05
CA ASP A 300 -17.91 3.75 10.27
C ASP A 300 -18.07 4.78 9.15
N ILE A 301 -16.98 5.42 8.69
CA ILE A 301 -17.06 6.39 7.58
C ILE A 301 -17.47 5.70 6.28
N VAL A 302 -16.94 4.50 5.97
CA VAL A 302 -17.36 3.74 4.79
C VAL A 302 -18.82 3.25 4.91
N GLN A 303 -19.25 2.78 6.10
CA GLN A 303 -20.65 2.38 6.33
C GLN A 303 -21.62 3.55 6.18
N ASN A 304 -21.27 4.74 6.66
CA ASN A 304 -22.15 5.92 6.64
C ASN A 304 -22.16 6.68 5.30
N ASN A 305 -21.26 6.35 4.37
CA ASN A 305 -21.25 6.88 3.01
C ASN A 305 -21.41 5.75 1.95
N PRO A 306 -22.47 4.93 2.03
CA PRO A 306 -22.64 3.80 1.14
C PRO A 306 -22.99 4.30 -0.26
N HIS A 307 -22.24 3.86 -1.27
CA HIS A 307 -22.60 4.11 -2.66
C HIS A 307 -23.98 3.50 -2.98
N ASN A 308 -24.72 4.12 -3.90
CA ASN A 308 -26.13 3.80 -4.20
C ASN A 308 -26.28 2.51 -5.06
N VAL A 309 -25.59 1.44 -4.67
CA VAL A 309 -25.44 0.18 -5.41
C VAL A 309 -26.62 -0.75 -5.10
N ARG A 310 -27.54 -0.90 -6.06
CA ARG A 310 -28.60 -1.92 -6.01
C ARG A 310 -28.06 -3.26 -6.51
N GLY A 311 -27.33 -3.97 -5.65
CA GLY A 311 -26.78 -5.31 -5.88
C GLY A 311 -27.30 -6.36 -4.90
N THR A 312 -27.00 -7.63 -5.16
CA THR A 312 -27.36 -8.76 -4.27
C THR A 312 -26.18 -9.73 -4.14
N PHE A 313 -25.56 -9.73 -2.96
CA PHE A 313 -24.60 -10.73 -2.46
C PHE A 313 -23.71 -11.46 -3.48
N SER A 314 -23.02 -10.68 -4.31
CA SER A 314 -21.83 -11.10 -5.06
C SER A 314 -20.76 -9.99 -5.13
N ASP A 315 -21.00 -8.88 -4.42
CA ASP A 315 -20.32 -7.60 -4.61
C ASP A 315 -19.56 -7.21 -3.33
N CYS A 316 -18.35 -7.77 -3.13
CA CYS A 316 -17.45 -7.30 -2.08
C CYS A 316 -16.90 -5.94 -2.47
N PHE A 317 -17.27 -4.88 -1.75
CA PHE A 317 -16.76 -3.54 -2.07
C PHE A 317 -15.30 -3.40 -1.61
N VAL A 318 -14.39 -3.04 -2.54
CA VAL A 318 -12.98 -2.80 -2.23
C VAL A 318 -12.74 -1.31 -2.12
N GLY A 319 -12.62 -0.80 -0.89
CA GLY A 319 -12.18 0.57 -0.66
C GLY A 319 -10.66 0.62 -0.60
N ILE A 320 -10.01 1.45 -1.43
CA ILE A 320 -8.55 1.68 -1.33
C ILE A 320 -8.27 3.15 -1.03
N CYS A 321 -7.76 3.44 0.16
CA CYS A 321 -7.29 4.77 0.53
C CYS A 321 -5.76 4.74 0.63
N VAL A 322 -5.10 5.18 -0.43
CA VAL A 322 -3.64 5.32 -0.47
C VAL A 322 -3.29 6.71 0.07
N SER A 323 -2.26 6.79 0.90
CA SER A 323 -1.60 8.01 1.36
C SER A 323 -2.53 9.12 1.89
N LEU A 324 -2.65 9.23 3.22
CA LEU A 324 -3.09 10.44 3.92
C LEU A 324 -2.05 10.81 4.98
N PHE A 325 -1.07 11.65 4.62
CA PHE A 325 0.01 12.19 5.47
C PHE A 325 1.07 11.18 6.01
N ASP A 326 2.34 11.45 5.68
CA ASP A 326 3.32 11.79 6.72
C ASP A 326 3.71 13.25 6.48
N ALA A 327 3.88 14.01 7.57
CA ALA A 327 4.31 15.41 7.55
C ALA A 327 5.16 15.78 8.79
N GLN A 328 5.93 14.84 9.36
CA GLN A 328 6.90 15.21 10.38
C GLN A 328 7.93 16.22 9.82
N TRP A 329 7.99 17.39 10.47
CA TRP A 329 8.89 18.53 10.20
C TRP A 329 8.43 19.62 9.20
N ALA A 330 7.24 20.19 9.45
CA ALA A 330 7.01 21.63 9.26
C ALA A 330 6.65 22.31 10.60
N LEU A 331 7.12 23.54 10.82
CA LEU A 331 6.92 24.29 12.06
C LEU A 331 5.68 25.20 12.00
N HIS A 332 5.05 25.39 13.16
CA HIS A 332 3.90 26.26 13.44
C HIS A 332 2.54 25.76 12.89
N GLY A 333 1.58 25.62 13.80
CA GLY A 333 0.31 24.93 13.55
C GLY A 333 -0.66 25.71 12.66
N GLY A 334 -1.42 24.95 11.87
CA GLY A 334 -2.63 25.35 11.17
C GLY A 334 -3.71 24.27 11.35
N LEU A 335 -4.98 24.67 11.26
CA LEU A 335 -6.11 23.75 11.26
C LEU A 335 -6.28 23.16 9.86
N TYR A 336 -6.38 21.84 9.73
CA TYR A 336 -6.62 21.16 8.45
C TYR A 336 -7.81 20.20 8.54
N ILE A 337 -8.59 20.15 7.47
CA ILE A 337 -9.88 19.47 7.40
C ILE A 337 -9.67 18.10 6.76
N ILE A 338 -10.05 17.04 7.47
CA ILE A 338 -10.14 15.68 6.90
C ILE A 338 -11.37 15.67 5.99
N ASN A 339 -11.16 15.48 4.68
CA ASN A 339 -12.24 15.35 3.71
C ASN A 339 -12.15 13.98 3.04
N LEU A 340 -12.76 12.97 3.66
CA LEU A 340 -12.81 11.61 3.10
C LEU A 340 -13.85 11.59 1.96
N MET A 341 -13.39 11.85 0.74
CA MET A 341 -14.26 12.15 -0.40
C MET A 341 -14.91 10.89 -0.98
N LEU A 342 -16.05 10.50 -0.40
CA LEU A 342 -16.96 9.48 -0.92
C LEU A 342 -18.26 10.16 -1.42
N GLY A 343 -18.49 10.16 -2.74
CA GLY A 343 -19.86 10.24 -3.29
C GLY A 343 -20.67 11.54 -3.09
N ILE A 344 -20.10 12.70 -3.44
CA ILE A 344 -20.76 13.96 -3.88
C ILE A 344 -22.22 14.22 -3.44
N ASP A 345 -22.43 15.21 -2.56
CA ASP A 345 -23.24 16.40 -2.91
C ASP A 345 -23.00 17.60 -1.94
N TYR A 346 -23.21 18.83 -2.43
CA TYR A 346 -23.13 20.09 -1.66
C TYR A 346 -24.54 20.48 -1.14
N ALA A 347 -24.78 21.20 -0.03
CA ALA A 347 -24.01 21.62 1.15
C ALA A 347 -25.05 21.77 2.30
N VAL A 348 -25.12 22.69 3.29
CA VAL A 348 -24.49 23.97 3.74
C VAL A 348 -24.83 24.08 5.26
N LEU A 349 -24.49 25.06 6.13
CA LEU A 349 -23.95 26.44 6.14
C LEU A 349 -22.99 26.52 7.38
N GLY A 350 -22.28 27.61 7.72
CA GLY A 350 -22.23 28.96 7.18
C GLY A 350 -21.05 29.75 7.77
N SER A 351 -20.88 31.06 7.51
CA SER A 351 -21.84 32.06 7.04
C SER A 351 -21.60 32.56 5.60
N GLY A 352 -22.60 32.54 4.71
CA GLY A 352 -22.36 32.92 3.30
C GLY A 352 -23.51 33.17 2.31
N ILE A 353 -24.80 33.17 2.71
CA ILE A 353 -25.98 33.56 1.87
C ILE A 353 -26.32 32.63 0.67
N VAL A 354 -27.59 32.22 0.56
CA VAL A 354 -28.09 31.26 -0.46
C VAL A 354 -29.49 31.66 -0.98
N PRO A 355 -29.61 31.90 -2.30
CA PRO A 355 -30.74 31.36 -3.10
C PRO A 355 -30.24 30.82 -4.47
N MET A 356 -30.94 29.96 -5.23
CA MET A 356 -32.24 29.29 -5.10
C MET A 356 -32.16 27.91 -5.85
N HIS A 357 -33.17 27.12 -6.22
CA HIS A 357 -34.58 27.36 -6.59
C HIS A 357 -35.56 26.26 -6.14
N LEU A 358 -36.65 26.73 -5.52
CA LEU A 358 -38.02 26.21 -5.56
C LEU A 358 -38.35 24.77 -5.10
N ILE A 359 -39.03 24.75 -3.93
CA ILE A 359 -39.85 23.70 -3.30
C ILE A 359 -39.05 22.63 -2.55
#